data_AF-A0A0H5ARK6-F1
#
_entry.id   AF-A0A0H5ARK6-F1
#
_cell.length_a   1.000
_cell.length_b   1.000
_cell.length_c   1.000
_cell.angle_alpha   90.00
_cell.angle_beta   90.00
_cell.angle_gamma   90.00
#
_symmetry.space_group_name_H-M   'P 1'
#
loop_
_entity.id
_entity.type
_entity.pdbx_description
1 polymer ?
#
loop_
_entity_poly.entity_id
_entity_poly.type
_entity_poly.pdbx_seq_one_letter_code
_entity_poly.pdbx_strand_id
1 'polypeptide(L)'
;MLNGIGGRTIAEAKANLTYNEALSWMAYLEQSGTANLGLRMERGFALLATILNNVHGGKANFEDFLPKRGEVVDDAETSAQDLFRLLQSVKR
;
A
#
# COMPACT_ATOMS: atom_id res chain seq x y z
N MET A 1 2.75 -3.51 9.01
CA MET A 1 3.32 -3.56 10.38
C MET A 1 2.46 -4.52 11.20
N LEU A 2 3.05 -5.47 11.93
CA LEU A 2 2.32 -6.52 12.67
C LEU A 2 1.68 -6.02 13.98
N ASN A 3 1.27 -4.74 14.07
CA ASN A 3 0.69 -4.13 15.29
C ASN A 3 1.38 -4.50 16.63
N GLY A 4 2.68 -4.78 16.64
CA GLY A 4 3.39 -5.21 17.85
C GLY A 4 3.21 -6.69 18.24
N ILE A 5 2.50 -7.50 17.45
CA ILE A 5 2.32 -8.94 17.69
C ILE A 5 3.70 -9.63 17.55
N GLY A 6 4.18 -10.19 18.66
CA GLY A 6 5.51 -10.79 18.74
C GLY A 6 6.66 -9.78 18.81
N GLY A 7 6.41 -8.47 18.74
CA GLY A 7 7.43 -7.43 18.75
C GLY A 7 7.27 -6.41 17.63
N ARG A 8 8.24 -5.50 17.52
CA ARG A 8 8.27 -4.42 16.53
C ARG A 8 8.99 -4.83 15.25
N THR A 9 9.79 -5.88 15.29
CA THR A 9 10.53 -6.40 14.14
C THR A 9 10.16 -7.85 13.81
N ILE A 10 10.49 -8.30 12.59
CA ILE A 10 10.30 -9.70 12.18
C ILE A 10 11.16 -10.64 13.05
N ALA A 11 12.37 -10.22 13.42
CA ALA A 11 13.26 -11.01 14.26
C ALA A 11 12.67 -11.24 15.66
N GLU A 12 12.17 -10.18 16.29
CA GLU A 12 11.47 -10.28 17.58
C GLU A 12 10.22 -11.16 17.46
N ALA A 13 9.41 -10.98 16.40
CA ALA A 13 8.22 -11.80 16.20
C ALA A 13 8.55 -13.29 16.12
N LYS A 14 9.62 -13.65 15.42
CA LYS A 14 10.10 -15.04 15.35
C LYS A 14 10.63 -15.57 16.68
N ALA A 15 11.24 -14.72 17.50
CA ALA A 15 11.80 -15.10 18.79
C ALA A 15 10.71 -15.23 19.88
N ASN A 16 9.67 -14.39 19.81
CA ASN A 16 8.68 -14.25 20.88
C ASN A 16 7.37 -15.00 20.61
N LEU A 17 7.00 -15.28 19.36
CA LEU A 17 5.78 -16.03 19.06
C LEU A 17 6.05 -17.52 19.03
N THR A 18 5.22 -18.27 19.74
CA THR A 18 5.18 -19.73 19.55
C THR A 18 4.51 -20.08 18.22
N TYR A 19 4.79 -21.28 17.71
CA TYR A 19 4.19 -21.76 16.47
C TYR A 19 2.65 -21.80 16.52
N ASN A 20 2.09 -22.24 17.65
CA ASN A 20 0.64 -22.31 17.82
C ASN A 20 0.00 -20.91 17.83
N GLU A 21 0.60 -19.93 18.49
CA GLU A 21 0.12 -18.54 18.46
C GLU A 21 0.18 -17.97 17.04
N ALA A 22 1.27 -18.24 16.30
CA ALA A 22 1.38 -17.82 14.91
C ALA A 22 0.25 -18.41 14.05
N LEU A 23 -0.08 -19.70 14.21
CA LEU A 23 -1.23 -20.33 13.55
C LEU A 23 -2.55 -19.66 13.92
N SER A 24 -2.79 -19.39 15.20
CA SER A 24 -4.01 -18.69 15.64
C SER A 24 -4.14 -17.30 15.04
N TRP A 25 -3.03 -16.54 14.98
CA TRP A 25 -3.02 -15.24 14.32
C TRP A 25 -3.25 -15.33 12.82
N MET A 26 -2.72 -16.35 12.14
CA MET A 26 -3.01 -16.57 10.72
C MET A 26 -4.50 -16.85 10.49
N ALA A 27 -5.13 -17.71 11.28
CA ALA A 27 -6.56 -17.97 11.19
C ALA A 27 -7.38 -16.69 11.44
N TYR A 28 -6.98 -15.88 12.42
CA TYR A 28 -7.60 -14.58 12.67
C TYR A 28 -7.48 -13.62 11.48
N LEU A 29 -6.30 -13.56 10.85
CA LEU A 29 -6.05 -12.70 9.68
C LEU A 29 -6.81 -13.15 8.44
N GLU A 30 -6.98 -14.45 8.24
CA GLU A 30 -7.78 -14.99 7.15
C GLU A 30 -9.25 -14.61 7.31
N GLN A 31 -9.78 -14.71 8.54
CA GLN A 31 -11.16 -14.35 8.84
C GLN A 31 -11.40 -12.83 8.81
N SER A 32 -10.47 -12.04 9.36
CA SER A 32 -10.67 -10.62 9.66
C SER A 32 -9.95 -9.67 8.70
N GLY A 33 -9.10 -10.21 7.82
CA GLY A 33 -8.18 -9.43 7.00
C GLY A 33 -6.96 -8.92 7.76
N THR A 34 -6.16 -8.07 7.10
CA THR A 34 -4.88 -7.55 7.61
C THR A 34 -4.93 -7.03 9.05
N ALA A 35 -3.90 -7.32 9.85
CA ALA A 35 -3.79 -6.74 11.20
C ALA A 35 -3.62 -5.23 11.16
N ASN A 36 -3.10 -4.66 10.07
CA ASN A 36 -2.78 -3.25 10.01
C ASN A 36 -4.06 -2.39 10.03
N LEU A 37 -4.31 -1.74 11.16
CA LEU A 37 -5.51 -0.91 11.35
C LEU A 37 -5.57 0.25 10.35
N GLY A 38 -4.41 0.85 10.02
CA GLY A 38 -4.33 1.91 9.01
C GLY A 38 -4.84 1.44 7.65
N LEU A 39 -4.42 0.24 7.20
CA LEU A 39 -4.91 -0.34 5.94
C LEU A 39 -6.41 -0.61 5.95
N ARG A 40 -6.98 -0.99 7.11
CA ARG A 40 -8.43 -1.18 7.23
C ARG A 40 -9.18 0.13 7.10
N MET A 41 -8.71 1.19 7.78
CA MET A 41 -9.32 2.51 7.73
C MET A 41 -9.24 3.12 6.33
N GLU A 42 -8.06 3.05 5.69
CA GLU A 42 -7.85 3.53 4.32
C GLU A 42 -8.85 2.90 3.34
N ARG A 43 -9.01 1.56 3.40
CA ARG A 43 -10.00 0.85 2.58
C ARG A 43 -11.44 1.25 2.88
N GLY A 44 -11.77 1.45 4.15
CA GLY A 44 -13.11 1.93 4.54
C GLY A 44 -13.42 3.31 3.96
N PHE A 45 -12.48 4.24 4.05
CA PHE A 45 -12.65 5.59 3.48
C PHE A 45 -12.68 5.58 1.95
N ALA A 46 -11.83 4.78 1.29
CA ALA A 46 -11.86 4.63 -0.16
C ALA A 46 -13.23 4.10 -0.64
N LEU A 47 -13.83 3.14 0.09
CA LEU A 47 -15.17 2.64 -0.22
C LEU A 47 -16.23 3.74 -0.10
N LEU A 48 -16.22 4.51 1.00
CA LEU A 48 -17.14 5.62 1.20
C LEU A 48 -17.00 6.70 0.11
N ALA A 49 -15.76 7.05 -0.25
CA ALA A 49 -15.47 8.01 -1.32
C ALA A 49 -15.97 7.51 -2.68
N THR A 50 -15.79 6.23 -2.98
CA THR A 50 -16.29 5.59 -4.21
C THR A 50 -17.82 5.65 -4.29
N ILE A 51 -18.50 5.27 -3.21
CA ILE A 51 -19.96 5.33 -3.15
C ILE A 51 -20.43 6.77 -3.37
N LEU A 52 -19.83 7.73 -2.67
CA LEU A 52 -20.18 9.14 -2.82
C LEU A 52 -19.94 9.66 -4.24
N ASN A 53 -18.80 9.31 -4.85
CA ASN A 53 -18.47 9.67 -6.22
C ASN A 53 -19.52 9.14 -7.21
N ASN A 54 -19.88 7.86 -7.10
CA ASN A 54 -20.82 7.21 -8.00
C ASN A 54 -22.24 7.78 -7.86
N VAL A 55 -22.69 8.07 -6.64
CA VAL A 55 -24.00 8.69 -6.39
C VAL A 55 -24.10 10.09 -7.02
N HIS A 56 -22.98 10.80 -7.15
CA HIS A 56 -22.92 12.12 -7.80
C HIS A 56 -22.58 12.04 -9.31
N GLY A 57 -22.67 10.86 -9.92
CA GLY A 57 -22.42 10.66 -11.36
C GLY A 57 -20.95 10.62 -11.77
N GLY A 58 -20.04 10.53 -10.80
CA GLY A 58 -18.63 10.27 -11.05
C GLY A 58 -18.38 8.85 -11.57
N LYS A 59 -17.15 8.63 -12.08
CA LYS A 59 -16.71 7.36 -12.68
C LYS A 59 -15.41 6.84 -12.06
N ALA A 60 -15.03 7.36 -10.88
CA ALA A 60 -13.82 6.93 -10.21
C ALA A 60 -14.01 5.53 -9.61
N ASN A 61 -12.95 4.74 -9.66
CA ASN A 61 -12.90 3.42 -9.08
C ASN A 61 -12.37 3.47 -7.65
N PHE A 62 -12.59 2.39 -6.91
CA PHE A 62 -12.10 2.23 -5.55
C PHE A 62 -10.60 2.47 -5.39
N GLU A 63 -9.80 1.97 -6.32
CA GLU A 63 -8.34 2.12 -6.32
C GLU A 63 -7.90 3.58 -6.47
N ASP A 64 -8.70 4.44 -7.10
CA ASP A 64 -8.38 5.87 -7.27
C ASP A 64 -8.35 6.63 -5.93
N PHE A 65 -8.99 6.07 -4.90
CA PHE A 65 -9.04 6.65 -3.55
C PHE A 65 -8.09 5.96 -2.56
N LEU A 66 -7.30 4.97 -3.01
CA LEU A 66 -6.30 4.31 -2.18
C LEU A 66 -4.92 4.97 -2.31
N PRO A 67 -4.07 4.90 -1.27
CA PRO A 67 -2.69 5.33 -1.39
C PRO A 67 -1.93 4.51 -2.43
N LYS A 68 -1.30 5.20 -3.39
CA LYS A 68 -0.45 4.65 -4.46
C LYS A 68 0.88 4.13 -3.91
N ARG A 69 0.83 3.01 -3.18
CA ARG A 69 2.00 2.43 -2.50
C ARG A 69 2.75 1.51 -3.46
N GLY A 70 3.94 1.91 -3.87
CA GLY A 70 4.76 1.11 -4.77
C GLY A 70 4.18 1.02 -6.18
N GLU A 71 3.37 2.00 -6.60
CA GLU A 71 3.26 2.26 -8.03
C GLU A 71 4.69 2.45 -8.54
N VAL A 72 5.09 1.57 -9.44
CA VAL A 72 6.21 1.85 -10.32
C VAL A 72 5.76 3.13 -11.01
N VAL A 73 6.43 4.24 -10.69
CA VAL A 73 6.37 5.38 -11.58
C VAL A 73 6.90 4.78 -12.87
N ASP A 74 6.02 4.52 -13.84
CA ASP A 74 6.47 4.34 -15.20
C ASP A 74 7.30 5.59 -15.44
N ASP A 75 8.62 5.43 -15.49
CA ASP A 75 9.53 6.51 -15.88
C ASP A 75 8.95 6.99 -17.20
N ALA A 76 8.26 8.14 -17.17
CA ALA A 76 7.57 8.69 -18.32
C ALA A 76 8.52 8.54 -19.50
N GLU A 77 8.13 7.79 -20.54
CA GLU A 77 9.02 7.30 -21.59
C GLU A 77 10.08 8.35 -21.89
N THR A 78 11.25 8.23 -21.26
CA THR A 78 12.26 9.27 -21.36
C THR A 78 12.80 9.08 -22.76
N SER A 79 12.33 9.94 -23.67
CA SER A 79 12.72 9.84 -25.05
C SER A 79 14.23 10.09 -25.13
N ALA A 80 14.90 9.49 -26.12
CA ALA A 80 16.32 9.76 -26.35
C ALA A 80 16.61 11.28 -26.45
N GLN A 81 15.63 12.06 -26.90
CA GLN A 81 15.71 13.51 -27.05
C GLN A 81 15.79 14.23 -25.69
N ASP A 82 15.11 13.71 -24.66
CA ASP A 82 15.16 14.27 -23.31
C ASP A 82 16.50 13.98 -22.64
N LEU A 83 17.10 12.82 -22.90
CA LEU A 83 18.47 12.52 -22.50
C LEU A 83 19.48 13.47 -23.18
N PHE A 84 19.33 13.73 -24.48
CA PHE A 84 20.21 14.66 -25.19
C PHE A 84 20.13 16.09 -24.66
N ARG A 85 18.93 16.57 -24.31
CA ARG A 85 18.74 17.89 -23.67
C ARG A 85 19.43 17.97 -22.31
N LEU A 86 19.35 16.90 -21.51
CA LEU A 86 20.04 16.81 -20.21
C LEU A 86 21.56 16.88 -20.37
N LEU A 87 22.13 16.12 -21.29
CA LEU A 87 23.58 16.12 -21.53
C LEU A 87 24.09 17.48 -22.05
N GLN A 88 23.26 18.20 -22.82
CA GLN A 88 23.58 19.54 -23.29
C GLN A 88 23.51 20.59 -22.18
N SER A 89 22.61 20.45 -21.20
CA SER A 89 22.47 21.41 -20.10
C SER A 89 23.58 21.31 -19.05
N VAL A 90 24.19 20.14 -18.88
CA VAL A 90 25.31 19.90 -17.94
C VAL A 90 26.63 20.47 -18.45
N LYS A 91 26.75 20.73 -19.76
CA LYS A 91 27.94 21.35 -20.35
C LYS A 91 27.89 22.88 -20.22
N ARG A 92 27.96 23.36 -18.98
CA ARG A 92 28.31 24.74 -18.65
C ARG A 92 29.66 24.81 -17.96
#